data_AF-A0AAJ2D1W8-F1
#
_entry.id   AF-A0AAJ2D1W8-F1
#
_cell.length_a   1.000
_cell.length_b   1.000
_cell.length_c   1.000
_cell.angle_alpha   90.00
_cell.angle_beta   90.00
_cell.angle_gamma   90.00
#
_symmetry.space_group_name_H-M   'P 1'
#
loop_
_entity.id
_entity.type
_entity.pdbx_description
1 polymer ?
#
loop_
_entity_poly.entity_id
_entity_poly.type
_entity_poly.pdbx_seq_one_letter_code
_entity_poly.pdbx_strand_id
1 'polypeptide(L)'
;PKIKQRNLERVMYYYPFQEKVGKKKNFLWFLGKLYKIIQKFLNSNRIKSDKYTFQMGANWFSITNDLAKYVLEQEKFINDYFKDTINGDELFLQTIVYNSKFLEKVNTPNFDNSCHSNMRYVVWENDTPKYFCDSDYDMLINREELFARKFNVSYSGQLVNKLKNAKERRYK
;
A
#
# COMPACT_ATOMS: atom_id res chain seq x y z
N PRO A 1 10.05 -9.90 10.38
CA PRO A 1 10.02 -8.44 10.67
C PRO A 1 8.67 -7.97 11.24
N LYS A 2 8.72 -7.19 12.32
CA LYS A 2 7.52 -6.69 13.00
C LYS A 2 7.09 -5.36 12.38
N ILE A 3 5.82 -5.25 11.96
CA ILE A 3 5.25 -3.96 11.59
C ILE A 3 5.04 -3.08 12.83
N LYS A 4 5.13 -1.76 12.66
CA LYS A 4 4.92 -0.79 13.76
C LYS A 4 3.54 -0.99 14.39
N GLN A 5 3.44 -0.87 15.71
CA GLN A 5 2.19 -1.06 16.46
C GLN A 5 1.03 -0.23 15.91
N ARG A 6 1.27 1.04 15.56
CA ARG A 6 0.26 1.93 14.95
C ARG A 6 -0.34 1.38 13.65
N ASN A 7 0.43 0.64 12.86
CA ASN A 7 -0.05 0.02 11.64
C ASN A 7 -0.83 -1.26 11.95
N LEU A 8 -0.36 -2.05 12.91
CA LEU A 8 -1.06 -3.24 13.39
C LEU A 8 -2.44 -2.90 13.97
N GLU A 9 -2.58 -1.76 14.65
CA GLU A 9 -3.89 -1.30 15.17
C GLU A 9 -4.97 -1.19 14.08
N ARG A 10 -4.60 -1.01 12.80
CA ARG A 10 -5.55 -0.90 11.69
C ARG A 10 -6.35 -2.19 11.49
N VAL A 11 -5.76 -3.34 11.81
CA VAL A 11 -6.41 -4.67 11.72
C VAL A 11 -6.85 -5.21 13.08
N MET A 12 -6.22 -4.78 14.18
CA MET A 12 -6.61 -5.20 15.54
C MET A 12 -8.04 -4.78 15.93
N TYR A 13 -8.51 -3.65 15.41
CA TYR A 13 -9.84 -3.11 15.72
C TYR A 13 -10.75 -3.14 14.49
N TYR A 14 -12.05 -3.12 14.72
CA TYR A 14 -13.07 -2.98 13.68
C TYR A 14 -13.27 -1.50 13.30
N TYR A 15 -13.38 -1.26 11.99
CA TYR A 15 -13.61 0.05 11.37
C TYR A 15 -14.80 0.01 10.38
N PRO A 16 -16.02 -0.31 10.84
CA PRO A 16 -17.17 -0.61 9.98
C PRO A 16 -17.70 0.57 9.15
N PHE A 17 -17.28 1.79 9.48
CA PHE A 17 -17.71 3.00 8.78
C PHE A 17 -16.68 3.53 7.77
N GLN A 18 -15.54 2.85 7.60
CA GLN A 18 -14.41 3.37 6.82
C GLN A 18 -14.79 3.70 5.37
N GLU A 19 -15.56 2.83 4.70
CA GLU A 19 -16.01 3.04 3.32
C GLU A 19 -16.90 4.29 3.17
N LYS A 20 -17.77 4.55 4.15
CA LYS A 20 -18.71 5.69 4.15
C LYS A 20 -18.03 6.99 4.59
N VAL A 21 -17.05 6.90 5.47
CA VAL A 21 -16.31 8.04 6.02
C VAL A 21 -15.34 8.60 4.98
N GLY A 22 -14.51 7.75 4.37
CA GLY A 22 -13.46 8.18 3.45
C GLY A 22 -12.61 9.31 4.04
N LYS A 23 -12.50 10.43 3.31
CA LYS A 23 -11.78 11.64 3.77
C LYS A 23 -12.64 12.64 4.56
N LYS A 24 -13.92 12.35 4.76
CA LYS A 24 -14.88 13.27 5.38
C LYS A 24 -14.80 13.16 6.91
N LYS A 25 -14.62 14.27 7.61
CA LYS A 25 -14.67 14.31 9.08
C LYS A 25 -16.10 14.51 9.58
N ASN A 26 -17.02 13.64 9.14
CA ASN A 26 -18.45 13.74 9.45
C ASN A 26 -18.82 13.03 10.76
N PHE A 27 -20.12 12.97 11.08
CA PHE A 27 -20.61 12.29 12.28
C PHE A 27 -20.21 10.80 12.34
N LEU A 28 -20.19 10.09 11.20
CA LEU A 28 -19.73 8.69 11.15
C LEU A 28 -18.24 8.56 11.50
N TRP A 29 -17.41 9.53 11.13
CA TRP A 29 -16.00 9.57 11.54
C TRP A 29 -15.87 9.69 13.06
N PHE A 30 -16.68 10.55 13.68
CA PHE A 30 -16.73 10.69 15.14
C PHE A 30 -17.18 9.39 15.82
N LEU A 31 -18.27 8.78 15.33
CA LEU A 31 -18.74 7.47 15.81
C LEU A 31 -17.66 6.39 15.68
N GLY A 32 -16.95 6.33 14.55
CA GLY A 32 -15.85 5.40 14.34
C GLY A 32 -14.69 5.62 15.32
N LYS A 33 -14.37 6.88 15.63
CA LYS A 33 -13.34 7.22 16.63
C LYS A 33 -13.78 6.78 18.04
N LEU A 34 -15.02 7.05 18.42
CA LEU A 34 -15.58 6.62 19.71
C LEU A 34 -15.61 5.09 19.81
N TYR A 35 -16.02 4.40 18.75
CA TYR A 35 -16.04 2.94 18.70
C TYR A 35 -14.64 2.34 18.85
N LYS A 36 -13.61 2.94 18.24
CA LYS A 36 -12.21 2.53 18.49
C LYS A 36 -11.80 2.70 19.95
N ILE A 37 -12.20 3.79 20.62
CA ILE A 37 -11.89 4.02 22.04
C ILE A 37 -12.55 2.95 22.90
N ILE A 38 -13.82 2.63 22.64
CA ILE A 38 -14.54 1.56 23.36
C ILE A 38 -13.83 0.21 23.18
N GLN A 39 -13.45 -0.15 21.95
CA GLN A 39 -12.71 -1.38 21.68
C GLN A 39 -11.37 -1.44 22.44
N LYS A 40 -10.63 -0.32 22.53
CA LYS A 40 -9.41 -0.22 23.33
C LYS A 40 -9.68 -0.45 24.82
N PHE A 41 -10.71 0.18 25.35
CA PHE A 41 -11.10 0.05 26.76
C PHE A 41 -11.49 -1.40 27.11
N LEU A 42 -12.20 -2.08 26.20
CA LEU A 42 -12.60 -3.48 26.35
C LEU A 42 -11.46 -4.48 26.03
N ASN A 43 -10.25 -4.00 25.71
CA ASN A 43 -9.13 -4.84 25.26
C ASN A 43 -9.47 -5.75 24.07
N SER A 44 -10.40 -5.31 23.21
CA SER A 44 -10.77 -6.03 21.99
C SER A 44 -9.57 -6.05 21.04
N ASN A 45 -9.15 -7.24 20.63
CA ASN A 45 -8.10 -7.40 19.62
C ASN A 45 -8.48 -8.57 18.72
N ARG A 46 -8.91 -8.25 17.50
CA ARG A 46 -9.33 -9.20 16.45
C ARG A 46 -8.26 -10.24 16.15
N ILE A 47 -7.00 -9.88 16.35
CA ILE A 47 -5.85 -10.69 15.91
C ILE A 47 -5.02 -11.26 17.06
N LYS A 48 -5.52 -11.22 18.30
CA LYS A 48 -4.76 -11.61 19.49
C LYS A 48 -4.29 -13.08 19.45
N SER A 49 -5.11 -13.95 18.90
CA SER A 49 -4.90 -15.41 18.84
C SER A 49 -4.70 -15.91 17.41
N ASP A 50 -4.36 -15.02 16.48
CA ASP A 50 -4.14 -15.41 15.09
C ASP A 50 -2.81 -16.12 14.89
N LYS A 51 -2.84 -17.08 13.96
CA LYS A 51 -1.65 -17.75 13.43
C LYS A 51 -0.93 -16.95 12.33
N TYR A 52 -1.54 -15.87 11.85
CA TYR A 52 -1.02 -15.10 10.72
C TYR A 52 -0.09 -13.99 11.18
N THR A 53 1.03 -13.84 10.47
CA THR A 53 1.91 -12.69 10.64
C THR A 53 1.47 -11.58 9.69
N PHE A 54 0.88 -10.51 10.25
CA PHE A 54 0.44 -9.37 9.46
C PHE A 54 1.62 -8.55 8.94
N GLN A 55 1.58 -8.22 7.65
CA GLN A 55 2.56 -7.37 6.98
C GLN A 55 1.86 -6.21 6.28
N MET A 56 2.62 -5.14 6.00
CA MET A 56 2.10 -3.94 5.36
C MET A 56 3.11 -3.45 4.33
N GLY A 57 2.62 -2.78 3.28
CA GLY A 57 3.47 -2.14 2.27
C GLY A 57 2.67 -1.19 1.40
N ALA A 58 3.25 -0.81 0.26
CA ALA A 58 2.52 -0.02 -0.72
C ALA A 58 1.35 -0.82 -1.31
N ASN A 59 0.24 -0.12 -1.58
CA ASN A 59 -0.89 -0.71 -2.31
C ASN A 59 -0.63 -0.91 -3.81
N TRP A 60 0.50 -0.43 -4.34
CA TRP A 60 0.92 -0.66 -5.73
C TRP A 60 1.83 -1.88 -5.81
N PHE A 61 1.49 -2.82 -6.69
CA PHE A 61 2.22 -4.06 -6.84
C PHE A 61 2.20 -4.58 -8.28
N SER A 62 3.05 -5.56 -8.54
CA SER A 62 2.98 -6.45 -9.71
C SER A 62 3.10 -7.87 -9.19
N ILE A 63 2.18 -8.73 -9.61
CA ILE A 63 2.10 -10.11 -9.15
C ILE A 63 2.01 -11.04 -10.34
N THR A 64 2.49 -12.27 -10.17
CA THR A 64 2.35 -13.32 -11.17
C THR A 64 0.90 -13.81 -11.22
N ASN A 65 0.53 -14.46 -12.33
CA ASN A 65 -0.79 -15.07 -12.49
C ASN A 65 -1.10 -16.09 -11.38
N ASP A 66 -0.11 -16.89 -10.96
CA ASP A 66 -0.28 -17.87 -9.88
C ASP A 66 -0.60 -17.20 -8.54
N LEU A 67 0.08 -16.10 -8.22
CA LEU A 67 -0.21 -15.34 -7.00
C LEU A 67 -1.60 -14.69 -7.10
N ALA A 68 -1.99 -14.17 -8.26
CA ALA A 68 -3.33 -13.62 -8.48
C ALA A 68 -4.43 -14.66 -8.23
N LYS A 69 -4.29 -15.87 -8.79
CA LYS A 69 -5.23 -16.98 -8.56
C LYS A 69 -5.30 -17.36 -7.08
N TYR A 70 -4.15 -17.48 -6.42
CA TYR A 70 -4.10 -17.78 -4.99
C TYR A 70 -4.79 -16.69 -4.15
N VAL A 71 -4.60 -15.41 -4.47
CA VAL A 71 -5.27 -14.29 -3.79
C VAL A 71 -6.79 -14.39 -3.92
N LEU A 72 -7.30 -14.80 -5.09
CA LEU A 72 -8.75 -15.00 -5.29
C LEU A 72 -9.29 -16.13 -4.40
N GLU A 73 -8.53 -17.21 -4.22
CA GLU A 73 -8.88 -18.30 -3.27
C GLU A 73 -8.92 -17.83 -1.81
N GLN A 74 -8.24 -16.71 -1.48
CA GLN A 74 -8.25 -16.13 -0.14
C GLN A 74 -9.42 -15.15 0.11
N GLU A 75 -10.45 -15.10 -0.74
CA GLU A 75 -11.57 -14.15 -0.60
C GLU A 75 -12.18 -14.12 0.81
N LYS A 76 -12.47 -15.30 1.39
CA LYS A 76 -13.03 -15.37 2.76
C LYS A 76 -12.08 -14.77 3.80
N PHE A 77 -10.79 -15.13 3.72
CA PHE A 77 -9.76 -14.56 4.59
C PHE A 77 -9.67 -13.03 4.42
N ILE A 78 -9.70 -12.55 3.18
CA ILE A 78 -9.62 -11.12 2.91
C ILE A 78 -10.81 -10.38 3.54
N ASN A 79 -12.01 -10.92 3.39
CA ASN A 79 -13.22 -10.34 3.97
C ASN A 79 -13.19 -10.36 5.51
N ASP A 80 -12.84 -11.48 6.13
CA ASP A 80 -12.84 -11.63 7.59
C ASP A 80 -11.85 -10.65 8.28
N TYR A 81 -10.69 -10.41 7.65
CA TYR A 81 -9.62 -9.61 8.25
C TYR A 81 -9.56 -8.15 7.76
N PHE A 82 -9.84 -7.88 6.48
CA PHE A 82 -9.53 -6.56 5.90
C PHE A 82 -10.75 -5.73 5.48
N LYS A 83 -11.96 -6.28 5.50
CA LYS A 83 -13.19 -5.52 5.19
C LYS A 83 -13.39 -4.33 6.14
N ASP A 84 -13.30 -4.59 7.45
CA ASP A 84 -13.51 -3.57 8.48
C ASP A 84 -12.17 -3.03 9.02
N THR A 85 -11.22 -2.75 8.12
CA THR A 85 -9.86 -2.31 8.44
C THR A 85 -9.55 -0.97 7.76
N ILE A 86 -8.74 -0.13 8.38
CA ILE A 86 -8.24 1.09 7.73
C ILE A 86 -7.09 0.74 6.77
N ASN A 87 -7.17 1.21 5.52
CA ASN A 87 -6.19 0.95 4.46
C ASN A 87 -5.90 -0.55 4.31
N GLY A 88 -6.96 -1.36 4.20
CA GLY A 88 -6.83 -2.81 4.01
C GLY A 88 -6.03 -3.18 2.75
N ASP A 89 -6.03 -2.33 1.73
CA ASP A 89 -5.26 -2.45 0.49
C ASP A 89 -3.74 -2.40 0.70
N GLU A 90 -3.28 -1.77 1.80
CA GLU A 90 -1.86 -1.73 2.20
C GLU A 90 -1.45 -2.96 3.04
N LEU A 91 -2.38 -3.84 3.41
CA LEU A 91 -2.18 -4.95 4.35
C LEU A 91 -2.43 -6.33 3.75
N PHE A 92 -3.51 -6.50 2.98
CA PHE A 92 -4.01 -7.83 2.62
C PHE A 92 -2.99 -8.62 1.80
N LEU A 93 -2.43 -8.01 0.75
CA LEU A 93 -1.56 -8.72 -0.17
C LEU A 93 -0.23 -9.10 0.51
N GLN A 94 0.34 -8.17 1.26
CA GLN A 94 1.59 -8.40 1.99
C GLN A 94 1.41 -9.50 3.04
N THR A 95 0.27 -9.51 3.73
CA THR A 95 -0.07 -10.56 4.69
C THR A 95 -0.26 -11.91 3.99
N ILE A 96 -0.99 -11.97 2.87
CA ILE A 96 -1.17 -13.22 2.10
C ILE A 96 0.17 -13.77 1.61
N VAL A 97 1.02 -12.92 1.02
CA VAL A 97 2.33 -13.34 0.49
C VAL A 97 3.21 -13.86 1.61
N TYR A 98 3.33 -13.13 2.73
CA TYR A 98 4.18 -13.52 3.84
C TYR A 98 3.78 -14.86 4.48
N ASN A 99 2.48 -15.16 4.52
CA ASN A 99 1.97 -16.39 5.13
C ASN A 99 1.74 -17.52 4.11
N SER A 100 2.41 -17.49 2.96
CA SER A 100 2.26 -18.50 1.90
C SER A 100 3.60 -18.84 1.25
N LYS A 101 3.59 -19.87 0.41
CA LYS A 101 4.75 -20.27 -0.43
C LYS A 101 5.24 -19.17 -1.37
N PHE A 102 4.48 -18.09 -1.55
CA PHE A 102 4.87 -16.99 -2.43
C PHE A 102 5.92 -16.07 -1.80
N LEU A 103 6.15 -16.13 -0.47
CA LEU A 103 7.21 -15.37 0.18
C LEU A 103 8.59 -15.65 -0.44
N GLU A 104 8.87 -16.92 -0.74
CA GLU A 104 10.13 -17.35 -1.35
C GLU A 104 10.31 -16.86 -2.80
N LYS A 105 9.23 -16.36 -3.42
CA LYS A 105 9.23 -15.85 -4.80
C LYS A 105 9.30 -14.31 -4.86
N VAL A 106 9.43 -13.64 -3.73
CA VAL A 106 9.55 -12.17 -3.69
C VAL A 106 10.93 -11.77 -4.17
N ASN A 107 10.99 -10.88 -5.17
CA ASN A 107 12.24 -10.44 -5.80
C ASN A 107 13.24 -9.83 -4.79
N THR A 108 12.74 -8.99 -3.89
CA THR A 108 13.53 -8.39 -2.80
C THR A 108 12.90 -8.75 -1.45
N PRO A 109 13.31 -9.85 -0.81
CA PRO A 109 12.75 -10.27 0.48
C PRO A 109 13.29 -9.43 1.66
N ASN A 110 13.76 -8.21 1.40
CA ASN A 110 14.26 -7.28 2.38
C ASN A 110 13.11 -6.39 2.86
N PHE A 111 12.93 -6.30 4.18
CA PHE A 111 11.84 -5.53 4.78
C PHE A 111 12.29 -4.11 5.13
N ASP A 112 12.98 -3.47 4.18
CA ASP A 112 13.62 -2.16 4.31
C ASP A 112 12.74 -1.00 3.81
N ASN A 113 11.56 -1.29 3.27
CA ASN A 113 10.66 -0.34 2.60
C ASN A 113 11.25 0.29 1.33
N SER A 114 12.21 -0.38 0.68
CA SER A 114 12.77 0.07 -0.59
C SER A 114 11.69 0.07 -1.68
N CYS A 115 11.61 1.17 -2.44
CA CYS A 115 10.74 1.27 -3.63
C CYS A 115 11.16 0.32 -4.77
N HIS A 116 12.38 -0.22 -4.72
CA HIS A 116 12.83 -1.25 -5.66
C HIS A 116 12.01 -2.53 -5.51
N SER A 117 11.47 -2.81 -4.31
CA SER A 117 10.68 -4.01 -4.05
C SER A 117 9.38 -4.12 -4.85
N ASN A 118 8.80 -2.98 -5.21
CA ASN A 118 7.62 -2.92 -6.05
C ASN A 118 7.88 -2.26 -7.40
N MET A 119 9.09 -1.78 -7.68
CA MET A 119 9.46 -1.06 -8.92
C MET A 119 8.62 0.21 -9.17
N ARG A 120 8.11 0.86 -8.11
CA ARG A 120 7.37 2.15 -8.17
C ARG A 120 8.13 3.19 -7.37
N TYR A 121 8.81 4.10 -8.05
CA TYR A 121 9.48 5.23 -7.41
C TYR A 121 8.47 6.28 -6.93
N VAL A 122 8.49 6.59 -5.64
CA VAL A 122 7.63 7.59 -5.01
C VAL A 122 8.45 8.44 -4.06
N VAL A 123 8.43 9.76 -4.26
CA VAL A 123 9.00 10.71 -3.31
C VAL A 123 7.87 11.22 -2.42
N TRP A 124 8.08 11.15 -1.10
CA TRP A 124 7.09 11.58 -0.10
C TRP A 124 7.53 12.92 0.52
N GLU A 125 6.61 13.88 0.53
CA GLU A 125 6.75 15.19 1.17
C GLU A 125 5.50 15.44 2.03
N ASN A 126 5.68 15.65 3.34
CA ASN A 126 4.60 15.92 4.30
C ASN A 126 3.43 14.90 4.22
N ASP A 127 3.75 13.61 4.26
CA ASP A 127 2.80 12.48 4.15
C ASP A 127 2.01 12.42 2.83
N THR A 128 2.43 13.16 1.80
CA THR A 128 1.85 13.13 0.47
C THR A 128 2.91 12.89 -0.61
N PRO A 129 2.60 12.15 -1.70
CA PRO A 129 3.54 12.02 -2.79
C PRO A 129 3.80 13.36 -3.49
N LYS A 130 5.08 13.72 -3.65
CA LYS A 130 5.54 14.88 -4.46
C LYS A 130 5.02 14.76 -5.89
N TYR A 131 4.66 15.90 -6.48
CA TYR A 131 4.50 16.00 -7.93
C TYR A 131 5.86 16.26 -8.59
N PHE A 132 6.28 15.38 -9.49
CA PHE A 132 7.52 15.58 -10.23
C PHE A 132 7.41 16.76 -11.20
N CYS A 133 8.48 17.51 -11.34
CA CYS A 133 8.61 18.65 -12.26
C CYS A 133 9.82 18.48 -13.18
N ASP A 134 10.03 19.44 -14.09
CA ASP A 134 11.07 19.33 -15.13
C ASP A 134 12.49 19.12 -14.58
N SER A 135 12.80 19.70 -13.42
CA SER A 135 14.10 19.51 -12.76
C SER A 135 14.33 18.09 -12.23
N ASP A 136 13.28 17.27 -12.13
CA ASP A 136 13.40 15.87 -11.71
C ASP A 136 13.78 14.93 -12.88
N TYR A 137 13.92 15.44 -14.11
CA TYR A 137 14.15 14.64 -15.31
C TYR A 137 15.38 13.74 -15.22
N ASP A 138 16.55 14.32 -14.91
CA ASP A 138 17.81 13.58 -14.89
C ASP A 138 17.82 12.49 -13.81
N MET A 139 17.18 12.76 -12.67
CA MET A 139 16.98 11.73 -11.65
C MET A 139 16.11 10.60 -12.21
N LEU A 140 14.94 10.92 -12.79
CA LEU A 140 13.96 9.93 -13.23
C LEU A 140 14.43 9.06 -14.39
N ILE A 141 15.16 9.61 -15.36
CA ILE A 141 15.61 8.86 -16.55
C ILE A 141 16.71 7.83 -16.23
N ASN A 142 17.38 8.00 -15.10
CA ASN A 142 18.46 7.15 -14.60
C ASN A 142 18.00 6.17 -13.51
N ARG A 143 16.70 6.13 -13.17
CA ARG A 143 16.15 5.16 -12.23
C ARG A 143 15.96 3.79 -12.88
N GLU A 144 16.11 2.74 -12.08
CA GLU A 144 15.83 1.36 -12.47
C GLU A 144 14.36 0.98 -12.29
N GLU A 145 13.61 1.71 -11.44
CA GLU A 145 12.19 1.44 -11.24
C GLU A 145 11.37 1.63 -12.52
N LEU A 146 10.43 0.72 -12.76
CA LEU A 146 9.61 0.69 -13.97
C LEU A 146 8.60 1.84 -14.03
N PHE A 147 8.13 2.28 -12.86
CA PHE A 147 7.09 3.29 -12.72
C PHE A 147 7.53 4.37 -11.73
N ALA A 148 6.98 5.57 -11.89
CA ALA A 148 7.14 6.67 -10.93
C ALA A 148 5.78 7.32 -10.63
N ARG A 149 5.64 7.93 -9.44
CA ARG A 149 4.51 8.78 -9.08
C ARG A 149 4.94 9.88 -8.08
N LYS A 150 4.33 11.07 -8.10
CA LYS A 150 3.10 11.44 -8.81
C LYS A 150 3.35 12.46 -9.92
N PHE A 151 2.50 12.44 -10.94
CA PHE A 151 2.50 13.41 -12.02
C PHE A 151 1.18 14.19 -12.02
N ASN A 152 1.24 15.46 -12.43
CA ASN A 152 0.07 16.31 -12.69
C ASN A 152 0.27 16.97 -14.04
N VAL A 153 -0.76 16.99 -14.89
CA VAL A 153 -0.62 17.54 -16.26
C VAL A 153 -0.17 19.00 -16.26
N SER A 154 -0.69 19.83 -15.36
CA SER A 154 -0.38 21.26 -15.26
C SER A 154 1.06 21.52 -14.81
N TYR A 155 1.65 20.66 -13.99
CA TYR A 155 3.00 20.84 -13.44
C TYR A 155 4.08 19.99 -14.12
N SER A 156 3.72 18.78 -14.54
CA SER A 156 4.63 17.74 -15.05
C SER A 156 4.54 17.56 -16.57
N GLY A 157 3.73 18.33 -17.30
CA GLY A 157 3.47 18.10 -18.73
C GLY A 157 4.74 18.08 -19.60
N GLN A 158 5.63 19.06 -19.40
CA GLN A 158 6.92 19.12 -20.11
C GLN A 158 7.81 17.91 -19.77
N LEU A 159 7.91 17.57 -18.49
CA LEU A 159 8.65 16.40 -18.02
C LEU A 159 8.13 15.11 -18.67
N VAL A 160 6.81 14.90 -18.68
CA VAL A 160 6.19 13.70 -19.27
C VAL A 160 6.53 13.58 -20.75
N ASN A 161 6.50 14.69 -21.50
CA ASN A 161 6.89 14.72 -22.91
C ASN A 161 8.37 14.37 -23.09
N LYS A 162 9.27 14.92 -22.26
CA LYS A 162 10.71 14.58 -22.29
C LYS A 162 10.95 13.10 -22.04
N LEU A 163 10.30 12.53 -21.01
CA LEU A 163 10.42 11.10 -20.67
C LEU A 163 9.90 10.19 -21.80
N LYS A 164 8.79 10.57 -22.46
CA LYS A 164 8.24 9.83 -23.59
C LYS A 164 9.22 9.81 -24.77
N ASN A 165 9.73 10.97 -25.16
CA ASN A 165 10.68 11.11 -26.25
C ASN A 165 11.99 10.35 -25.98
N ALA A 166 12.47 10.37 -24.73
CA ALA A 166 13.67 9.62 -24.33
C ALA A 166 13.47 8.10 -24.44
N LYS A 167 12.29 7.59 -24.06
CA LYS A 167 11.96 6.16 -24.22
C LYS A 167 11.89 5.75 -25.69
N GLU A 168 11.23 6.53 -26.55
CA GLU A 168 11.13 6.21 -27.98
C GLU A 168 12.49 6.11 -28.68
N ARG A 169 13.48 6.90 -28.24
CA ARG A 169 14.87 6.81 -28.73
C ARG A 169 15.62 5.58 -28.25
N ARG A 170 15.26 5.00 -27.08
CA ARG A 170 15.90 3.78 -26.56
C ARG A 170 15.37 2.49 -27.22
N TYR A 171 14.18 2.53 -27.82
CA TYR A 171 13.55 1.39 -28.50
C TYR A 171 13.71 1.40 -30.04
N LYS A 172 14.32 2.47 -30.58
CA LYS A 172 14.78 2.53 -31.97
C LYS A 172 16.26 2.16 -32.01
#